data_AF-A0A6M1T825-F1
#
_entry.id   AF-A0A6M1T825-F1
#
_cell.length_a   1.000
_cell.length_b   1.000
_cell.length_c   1.000
_cell.angle_alpha   90.00
_cell.angle_beta   90.00
_cell.angle_gamma   90.00
#
_symmetry.space_group_name_H-M   'P 1'
#
loop_
_entity.id
_entity.type
_entity.pdbx_description
1 polymer ?
#
loop_
_entity_poly.entity_id
_entity_poly.type
_entity_poly.pdbx_seq_one_letter_code
_entity_poly.pdbx_strand_id
1 'polypeptide(L)'
;MPYLEIENYPIFLTQDRERFLVQELFDDPSKRVATELAGSPEREEYVEKTKKYLEAEFKKDKKSFLKEWFNFKLIEQEARVNLYNILVDYSYYYNQSFLQDIRSGQEKILQDRLGDSLNFPLGNSFYFCIKEKQNFFDKLFSTNSVESRILINSNNTYKIEGNLKSFTLYMGGMALLLSDKISIIPTKDLKTAN
;
A
#
# COMPACT_ATOMS: atom_id res chain seq x y z
N MET A 1 -3.66 5.95 3.87
CA MET A 1 -4.08 7.03 2.95
C MET A 1 -4.06 6.49 1.55
N PRO A 2 -4.96 6.88 0.61
CA PRO A 2 -4.64 6.70 -0.80
C PRO A 2 -3.34 7.47 -1.12
N TYR A 3 -2.53 6.91 -2.01
CA TYR A 3 -1.29 7.52 -2.49
C TYR A 3 -1.43 9.02 -2.85
N LEU A 4 -0.32 9.76 -2.81
CA LEU A 4 -0.28 11.16 -3.24
C LEU A 4 0.26 11.27 -4.66
N GLU A 5 -0.29 12.17 -5.46
CA GLU A 5 0.22 12.43 -6.81
C GLU A 5 0.98 13.74 -6.87
N ILE A 6 2.28 13.65 -7.21
CA ILE A 6 3.19 14.79 -7.38
C ILE A 6 3.71 14.75 -8.82
N GLU A 7 3.33 15.71 -9.67
CA GLU A 7 3.80 15.80 -11.06
C GLU A 7 3.62 14.48 -11.88
N ASN A 8 2.48 13.79 -11.70
CA ASN A 8 2.14 12.47 -12.28
C ASN A 8 2.97 11.27 -11.75
N TYR A 9 3.66 11.45 -10.63
CA TYR A 9 4.27 10.38 -9.87
C TYR A 9 3.37 10.01 -8.68
N PRO A 10 2.80 8.80 -8.65
CA PRO A 10 2.05 8.30 -7.51
C PRO A 10 3.05 7.87 -6.42
N ILE A 11 3.05 8.62 -5.33
CA ILE A 11 3.92 8.46 -4.18
C ILE A 11 3.19 7.66 -3.11
N PHE A 12 3.74 6.49 -2.80
CA PHE A 12 3.38 5.75 -1.59
C PHE A 12 4.16 6.32 -0.41
N LEU A 13 3.45 6.75 0.62
CA LEU A 13 4.07 7.14 1.88
C LEU A 13 4.19 5.92 2.78
N THR A 14 5.41 5.44 2.96
CA THR A 14 5.72 4.44 3.99
C THR A 14 5.39 5.01 5.37
N GLN A 15 5.08 4.18 6.36
CA GLN A 15 4.84 4.61 7.74
C GLN A 15 5.97 5.50 8.30
N ASP A 16 7.23 5.26 7.94
CA ASP A 16 8.38 6.06 8.39
C ASP A 16 8.36 7.47 7.80
N ARG A 17 8.10 7.58 6.49
CA ARG A 17 7.87 8.86 5.80
C ARG A 17 6.65 9.59 6.34
N GLU A 18 5.55 8.90 6.62
CA GLU A 18 4.37 9.51 7.26
C GLU A 18 4.74 10.09 8.62
N ARG A 19 5.47 9.34 9.45
CA ARG A 19 5.95 9.81 10.77
C ARG A 19 6.86 11.03 10.64
N PHE A 20 7.81 11.00 9.71
CA PHE A 20 8.70 12.13 9.44
C PHE A 20 7.89 13.38 9.03
N LEU A 21 6.96 13.25 8.09
CA LEU A 21 6.13 14.36 7.63
C LEU A 21 5.25 14.93 8.74
N VAL A 22 4.70 14.07 9.61
CA VAL A 22 3.94 14.54 10.78
C VAL A 22 4.84 15.38 11.69
N GLN A 23 6.07 14.94 11.97
CA GLN A 23 7.01 15.67 12.82
C GLN A 23 7.52 16.97 12.19
N GLU A 24 7.73 16.98 10.88
CA GLU A 24 8.29 18.13 10.16
C GLU A 24 7.23 19.21 9.90
N LEU A 25 5.98 18.82 9.64
CA LEU A 25 4.93 19.74 9.16
C LEU A 25 3.90 20.11 10.25
N PHE A 26 3.91 19.42 11.39
CA PHE A 26 2.93 19.62 12.46
C PHE A 26 3.61 19.68 13.84
N ASP A 27 3.31 20.73 14.60
CA ASP A 27 3.85 20.95 15.94
C ASP A 27 3.33 19.94 17.00
N ASP A 28 2.23 19.24 16.69
CA ASP A 28 1.57 18.30 17.60
C ASP A 28 1.44 16.90 16.97
N PRO A 29 2.27 15.92 17.41
CA PRO A 29 2.21 14.54 16.94
C PRO A 29 0.90 13.83 17.27
N SER A 30 0.12 14.31 18.25
CA SER A 30 -1.15 13.71 18.65
C SER A 30 -2.25 13.85 17.58
N LYS A 31 -2.08 14.80 16.64
CA LYS A 31 -2.96 14.95 15.48
C LYS A 31 -2.90 13.77 14.51
N ARG A 32 -1.93 12.87 14.64
CA ARG A 32 -1.79 11.67 13.79
C ARG A 32 -3.09 10.85 13.68
N VAL A 33 -3.79 10.65 14.80
CA VAL A 33 -5.07 9.89 14.78
C VAL A 33 -6.16 10.64 14.02
N ALA A 34 -6.22 11.97 14.13
CA ALA A 34 -7.18 12.79 13.41
C ALA A 34 -6.91 12.85 11.90
N THR A 35 -5.64 12.75 11.49
CA THR A 35 -5.24 12.67 10.07
C THR A 35 -5.61 11.35 9.39
N GLU A 36 -5.82 10.29 10.18
CA GLU A 36 -6.22 8.98 9.66
C GLU A 36 -7.74 8.89 9.37
N LEU A 37 -8.55 9.75 10.00
CA LEU A 37 -10.01 9.80 9.79
C LEU A 37 -10.36 10.41 8.42
N ALA A 38 -11.03 9.64 7.57
CA ALA A 38 -11.44 10.12 6.24
C ALA A 38 -12.48 11.25 6.35
N GLY A 39 -12.27 12.34 5.60
CA GLY A 39 -13.19 13.48 5.56
C GLY A 39 -13.12 14.42 6.76
N SER A 40 -12.12 14.27 7.65
CA SER A 40 -11.86 15.26 8.71
C SER A 40 -11.13 16.48 8.13
N PRO A 41 -11.38 17.70 8.64
CA PRO A 41 -10.61 18.89 8.27
C PRO A 41 -9.10 18.72 8.52
N GLU A 42 -8.73 18.02 9.59
CA GLU A 42 -7.33 17.74 9.93
C GLU A 42 -6.64 16.88 8.88
N ARG A 43 -7.37 15.94 8.26
CA ARG A 43 -6.84 15.12 7.16
C ARG A 43 -6.66 15.92 5.88
N GLU A 44 -7.60 16.81 5.56
CA GLU A 44 -7.48 17.69 4.40
C GLU A 44 -6.26 18.61 4.54
N GLU A 45 -6.08 19.22 5.71
CA GLU A 45 -4.90 20.02 6.05
C GLU A 45 -3.61 19.19 5.93
N TYR A 46 -3.62 17.94 6.43
CA TYR A 46 -2.49 17.02 6.31
C TYR A 46 -2.10 16.75 4.86
N VAL A 47 -3.08 16.38 4.03
CA VAL A 47 -2.86 16.09 2.61
C VAL A 47 -2.34 17.33 1.89
N GLU A 48 -2.91 18.50 2.16
CA GLU A 48 -2.50 19.76 1.53
C GLU A 48 -1.05 20.14 1.87
N LYS A 49 -0.71 20.16 3.17
CA LYS A 49 0.65 20.50 3.63
C LYS A 49 1.69 19.51 3.11
N THR A 50 1.38 18.21 3.20
CA THR A 50 2.26 17.16 2.70
C THR A 50 2.48 17.30 1.20
N LYS A 51 1.42 17.54 0.42
CA LYS A 51 1.53 17.74 -1.02
C LYS A 51 2.40 18.95 -1.36
N LYS A 52 2.17 20.09 -0.71
CA LYS A 52 2.98 21.31 -0.89
C LYS A 52 4.46 21.08 -0.57
N TYR A 53 4.75 20.37 0.51
CA TYR A 53 6.12 20.01 0.89
C TYR A 53 6.79 19.15 -0.19
N LEU A 54 6.14 18.07 -0.63
CA LEU A 54 6.68 17.17 -1.64
C LEU A 54 6.85 17.84 -3.00
N GLU A 55 5.93 18.74 -3.39
CA GLU A 55 6.07 19.55 -4.60
C GLU A 55 7.29 20.49 -4.53
N ALA A 56 7.57 21.06 -3.36
CA ALA A 56 8.76 21.90 -3.16
C ALA A 56 10.05 21.08 -3.25
N GLU A 57 10.11 19.91 -2.61
CA GLU A 57 11.26 18.99 -2.70
C GLU A 57 11.48 18.49 -4.13
N PHE A 58 10.41 18.19 -4.88
CA PHE A 58 10.49 17.82 -6.29
C PHE A 58 11.11 18.93 -7.15
N LYS A 59 10.69 20.18 -6.94
CA LYS A 59 11.20 21.35 -7.68
C LYS A 59 12.65 21.65 -7.36
N LYS A 60 13.09 21.39 -6.13
CA LYS A 60 14.45 21.62 -5.65
C LYS A 60 15.45 20.65 -6.28
N ASP A 61 15.17 19.35 -6.22
CA ASP A 61 15.98 18.32 -6.88
C ASP A 61 15.13 17.10 -7.24
N LYS A 62 14.65 17.08 -8.48
CA LYS A 62 13.85 15.99 -9.02
C LYS A 62 14.55 14.62 -8.92
N LYS A 63 15.87 14.55 -9.15
CA LYS A 63 16.56 13.26 -9.19
C LYS A 63 16.63 12.65 -7.80
N SER A 64 16.98 13.45 -6.80
CA SER A 64 17.01 13.03 -5.40
C SER A 64 15.59 12.71 -4.92
N PHE A 65 14.59 13.54 -5.29
CA PHE A 65 13.20 13.28 -4.97
C PHE A 65 12.71 11.92 -5.48
N LEU A 66 12.99 11.57 -6.75
CA LEU A 66 12.56 10.28 -7.30
C LEU A 66 13.22 9.10 -6.58
N LYS A 67 14.47 9.25 -6.16
CA LYS A 67 15.18 8.22 -5.40
C LYS A 67 14.58 8.06 -3.99
N GLU A 68 14.26 9.16 -3.32
CA GLU A 68 13.93 9.19 -1.90
C GLU A 68 12.45 9.09 -1.59
N TRP A 69 11.56 9.53 -2.48
CA TRP A 69 10.11 9.60 -2.24
C TRP A 69 9.33 8.69 -3.17
N PHE A 70 9.65 8.70 -4.46
CA PHE A 70 8.91 7.90 -5.44
C PHE A 70 9.23 6.40 -5.32
N ASN A 71 10.51 6.05 -5.18
CA ASN A 71 10.92 4.66 -4.99
C ASN A 71 10.93 4.27 -3.51
N PHE A 72 10.75 2.99 -3.23
CA PHE A 72 10.88 2.40 -1.91
C PHE A 72 11.60 1.05 -2.00
N LYS A 73 12.31 0.73 -0.92
CA LYS A 73 12.95 -0.57 -0.70
C LYS A 73 12.80 -0.92 0.77
N LEU A 74 11.75 -1.67 1.07
CA LEU A 74 11.37 -2.06 2.41
C LEU A 74 11.88 -3.47 2.68
N ILE A 75 12.48 -3.69 3.85
CA ILE A 75 13.10 -4.97 4.22
C ILE A 75 12.57 -5.44 5.56
N GLU A 76 12.34 -6.75 5.69
CA GLU A 76 11.90 -7.43 6.90
C GLU A 76 10.71 -6.72 7.57
N GLN A 77 10.86 -6.25 8.81
CA GLN A 77 9.79 -5.64 9.57
C GLN A 77 9.14 -4.45 8.84
N GLU A 78 9.92 -3.61 8.16
CA GLU A 78 9.41 -2.47 7.41
C GLU A 78 8.51 -2.93 6.25
N ALA A 79 8.89 -4.01 5.57
CA ALA A 79 8.06 -4.61 4.53
C ALA A 79 6.73 -5.13 5.11
N ARG A 80 6.76 -5.77 6.28
CA ARG A 80 5.56 -6.35 6.91
C ARG A 80 4.54 -5.30 7.32
N VAL A 81 4.99 -4.22 7.97
CA VAL A 81 4.10 -3.16 8.48
C VAL A 81 3.50 -2.29 7.37
N ASN A 82 4.20 -2.15 6.24
CA ASN A 82 3.72 -1.37 5.10
C ASN A 82 2.93 -2.19 4.07
N LEU A 83 2.97 -3.52 4.15
CA LEU A 83 2.38 -4.44 3.16
C LEU A 83 0.90 -4.19 2.89
N TYR A 84 0.12 -3.97 3.96
CA TYR A 84 -1.31 -3.72 3.81
C TYR A 84 -1.55 -2.42 3.05
N ASN A 85 -0.95 -1.32 3.52
CA ASN A 85 -1.15 0.01 2.96
C ASN A 85 -0.70 0.09 1.50
N ILE A 86 0.45 -0.51 1.15
CA ILE A 86 0.94 -0.48 -0.24
C ILE A 86 0.01 -1.24 -1.20
N LEU A 87 -0.59 -2.35 -0.76
CA LEU A 87 -1.53 -3.11 -1.59
C LEU A 87 -2.89 -2.41 -1.69
N VAL A 88 -3.33 -1.68 -0.67
CA VAL A 88 -4.50 -0.79 -0.72
C VAL A 88 -4.26 0.30 -1.77
N ASP A 89 -3.12 0.98 -1.70
CA ASP A 89 -2.79 2.09 -2.61
C ASP A 89 -2.64 1.60 -4.05
N TYR A 90 -2.00 0.46 -4.25
CA TYR A 90 -1.91 -0.19 -5.56
C TYR A 90 -3.29 -0.54 -6.11
N SER A 91 -4.16 -1.10 -5.27
CA SER A 91 -5.53 -1.48 -5.65
C SER A 91 -6.35 -0.24 -6.01
N TYR A 92 -6.15 0.87 -5.33
CA TYR A 92 -6.79 2.15 -5.64
C TYR A 92 -6.24 2.74 -6.96
N TYR A 93 -4.91 2.72 -7.16
CA TYR A 93 -4.24 3.27 -8.33
C TYR A 93 -4.65 2.56 -9.64
N TYR A 94 -4.60 1.22 -9.66
CA TYR A 94 -4.94 0.45 -10.86
C TYR A 94 -6.42 0.05 -10.96
N ASN A 95 -7.17 0.14 -9.86
CA ASN A 95 -8.57 -0.31 -9.75
C ASN A 95 -8.81 -1.79 -10.17
N GLN A 96 -7.77 -2.61 -10.22
CA GLN A 96 -7.83 -3.99 -10.71
C GLN A 96 -7.80 -5.05 -9.60
N SER A 97 -7.73 -4.63 -8.35
CA SER A 97 -7.65 -5.53 -7.20
C SER A 97 -8.36 -4.97 -5.98
N PHE A 98 -8.52 -5.80 -4.95
CA PHE A 98 -8.95 -5.38 -3.63
C PHE A 98 -8.44 -6.38 -2.58
N LEU A 99 -8.48 -5.97 -1.31
CA LEU A 99 -8.14 -6.84 -0.18
C LEU A 99 -9.40 -7.39 0.48
N GLN A 100 -9.38 -8.67 0.82
CA GLN A 100 -10.48 -9.35 1.50
C GLN A 100 -9.99 -9.93 2.83
N ASP A 101 -10.70 -9.55 3.91
CA ASP A 101 -10.54 -10.11 5.24
C ASP A 101 -10.93 -11.60 5.22
N ILE A 102 -10.09 -12.45 5.81
CA ILE A 102 -10.37 -13.89 5.96
C ILE A 102 -10.73 -14.27 7.39
N ARG A 103 -10.63 -13.34 8.34
CA ARG A 103 -10.95 -13.59 9.75
C ARG A 103 -12.45 -13.74 9.93
N SER A 104 -12.82 -14.67 10.81
CA SER A 104 -14.17 -14.81 11.35
C SER A 104 -14.56 -13.60 12.22
N GLY A 105 -15.86 -13.41 12.45
CA GLY A 105 -16.34 -12.31 13.29
C GLY A 105 -15.78 -12.35 14.73
N GLN A 106 -15.56 -13.54 15.28
CA GLN A 106 -14.99 -13.71 16.62
C GLN A 106 -13.51 -13.30 16.68
N GLU A 107 -12.73 -13.66 15.66
CA GLU A 107 -11.31 -13.27 15.56
C GLU A 107 -11.14 -11.77 15.41
N LYS A 108 -12.03 -11.10 14.65
CA LYS A 108 -12.03 -9.64 14.51
C LYS A 108 -12.21 -8.97 15.88
N ILE A 109 -13.23 -9.37 16.64
CA ILE A 109 -13.51 -8.83 17.97
C ILE A 109 -12.32 -9.04 18.92
N LEU A 110 -11.68 -10.21 18.88
CA LEU A 110 -10.54 -10.52 19.72
C LEU A 110 -9.33 -9.64 19.38
N GLN A 111 -8.99 -9.50 18.09
CA GLN A 111 -7.86 -8.69 17.65
C GLN A 111 -8.09 -7.19 17.82
N ASP A 112 -9.32 -6.72 17.62
CA ASP A 112 -9.69 -5.32 17.88
C ASP A 112 -9.52 -4.97 19.37
N ARG A 113 -9.88 -5.91 20.27
CA ARG A 113 -9.66 -5.73 21.71
C ARG A 113 -8.19 -5.71 22.11
N LEU A 114 -7.32 -6.39 21.37
CA LEU A 114 -5.88 -6.44 21.63
C LEU A 114 -5.11 -5.27 20.99
N GLY A 115 -5.77 -4.46 20.14
CA GLY A 115 -5.15 -3.34 19.43
C GLY A 115 -4.35 -3.76 18.19
N ASP A 116 -4.36 -5.04 17.83
CA ASP A 116 -3.63 -5.58 16.67
C ASP A 116 -4.16 -5.04 15.33
N SER A 117 -5.43 -4.65 15.28
CA SER A 117 -6.07 -4.12 14.07
C SER A 117 -5.62 -2.73 13.67
N LEU A 118 -4.96 -1.98 14.56
CA LEU A 118 -4.38 -0.67 14.24
C LEU A 118 -3.20 -0.79 13.25
N ASN A 119 -2.39 -1.85 13.38
CA ASN A 119 -1.26 -2.10 12.49
C ASN A 119 -1.61 -3.05 11.34
N PHE A 120 -2.59 -3.94 11.56
CA PHE A 120 -3.05 -4.91 10.56
C PHE A 120 -4.58 -4.93 10.51
N PRO A 121 -5.22 -4.02 9.74
CA PRO A 121 -6.67 -3.90 9.70
C PRO A 121 -7.41 -5.19 9.30
N LEU A 122 -6.75 -6.07 8.53
CA LEU A 122 -7.26 -7.39 8.12
C LEU A 122 -6.55 -8.56 8.83
N GLY A 123 -5.75 -8.28 9.86
CA GLY A 123 -4.84 -9.23 10.48
C GLY A 123 -3.59 -9.53 9.62
N ASN A 124 -2.77 -10.47 10.10
CA ASN A 124 -1.52 -10.86 9.46
C ASN A 124 -1.70 -11.71 8.19
N SER A 125 -2.93 -12.08 7.85
CA SER A 125 -3.22 -12.85 6.64
C SER A 125 -4.53 -12.41 6.02
N PHE A 126 -4.53 -12.24 4.70
CA PHE A 126 -5.68 -11.75 3.94
C PHE A 126 -5.58 -12.21 2.48
N TYR A 127 -6.70 -12.18 1.76
CA TYR A 127 -6.67 -12.40 0.31
C TYR A 127 -6.41 -11.09 -0.42
N PHE A 128 -5.46 -11.13 -1.36
CA PHE A 128 -5.34 -10.16 -2.43
C PHE A 128 -6.12 -10.69 -3.64
N CYS A 129 -7.26 -10.05 -3.92
CA CYS A 129 -8.21 -10.45 -4.95
C CYS A 129 -7.97 -9.63 -6.21
N ILE A 130 -7.76 -10.31 -7.34
CA ILE A 130 -7.63 -9.69 -8.67
C ILE A 130 -8.99 -9.73 -9.34
N LYS A 131 -9.45 -8.57 -9.81
CA LYS A 131 -10.74 -8.43 -10.50
C LYS A 131 -10.61 -8.94 -11.93
N GLU A 132 -11.62 -9.64 -12.40
CA GLU A 132 -11.73 -10.04 -13.80
C GLU A 132 -11.99 -8.81 -14.68
N LYS A 133 -11.42 -8.80 -15.89
CA LYS A 133 -11.76 -7.79 -16.90
C LYS A 133 -13.20 -8.01 -17.38
N GLN A 134 -14.14 -7.29 -16.79
CA GLN A 134 -15.53 -7.32 -17.22
C GLN A 134 -15.74 -6.49 -18.50
N ASN A 135 -16.41 -7.06 -19.49
CA ASN A 135 -16.91 -6.29 -20.63
C ASN A 135 -18.04 -5.35 -20.19
N PHE A 136 -18.37 -4.36 -21.02
CA PHE A 136 -19.43 -3.38 -20.70
C PHE A 136 -20.78 -4.02 -20.34
N PHE A 137 -21.11 -5.16 -20.96
CA PHE A 137 -22.33 -5.92 -20.67
C PHE A 137 -22.27 -6.69 -19.35
N ASP A 138 -21.10 -7.17 -18.93
CA ASP A 138 -20.92 -7.90 -17.67
C ASP A 138 -21.03 -6.98 -16.45
N LYS A 139 -20.65 -5.71 -16.60
CA LYS A 139 -20.80 -4.67 -15.56
C LYS A 139 -22.25 -4.41 -15.14
N LEU A 140 -23.23 -4.68 -16.01
CA LEU A 140 -24.64 -4.45 -15.71
C LEU A 140 -25.27 -5.58 -14.87
N PHE A 141 -24.67 -6.76 -14.83
CA PHE A 141 -25.26 -7.96 -14.22
C PHE A 141 -24.35 -8.70 -13.23
N SER A 142 -23.07 -8.34 -13.12
CA SER A 142 -22.09 -9.02 -12.26
C SER A 142 -21.52 -8.09 -11.19
N THR A 143 -21.75 -8.42 -9.92
CA THR A 143 -21.09 -7.79 -8.78
C THR A 143 -19.70 -8.42 -8.59
N ASN A 144 -18.65 -7.74 -9.05
CA ASN A 144 -17.24 -8.07 -8.79
C ASN A 144 -16.86 -9.55 -8.99
N SER A 145 -16.81 -10.03 -10.24
CA SER A 145 -16.21 -11.34 -10.51
C SER A 145 -14.71 -11.31 -10.19
N VAL A 146 -14.30 -12.19 -9.27
CA VAL A 146 -12.92 -12.34 -8.83
C VAL A 146 -12.25 -13.38 -9.71
N GLU A 147 -11.23 -12.99 -10.47
CA GLU A 147 -10.50 -13.87 -11.38
C GLU A 147 -9.51 -14.75 -10.62
N SER A 148 -8.89 -14.21 -9.57
CA SER A 148 -7.88 -14.91 -8.78
C SER A 148 -7.78 -14.35 -7.37
N ARG A 149 -7.49 -15.22 -6.41
CA ARG A 149 -7.20 -14.84 -5.02
C ARG A 149 -5.83 -15.36 -4.63
N ILE A 150 -4.99 -14.48 -4.10
CA ILE A 150 -3.68 -14.82 -3.57
C ILE A 150 -3.74 -14.66 -2.06
N LEU A 151 -3.47 -15.75 -1.32
CA LEU A 151 -3.32 -15.67 0.13
C LEU A 151 -1.99 -15.00 0.46
N ILE A 152 -2.06 -13.82 1.08
CA ILE A 152 -0.89 -13.09 1.55
C ILE A 152 -0.82 -13.26 3.06
N ASN A 153 0.36 -13.66 3.55
CA ASN A 153 0.69 -13.66 4.97
C ASN A 153 1.83 -12.67 5.19
N SER A 154 1.58 -11.61 5.97
CA SER A 154 2.56 -10.55 6.23
C SER A 154 3.85 -11.10 6.83
N ASN A 155 3.79 -12.15 7.65
CA ASN A 155 4.99 -12.75 8.26
C ASN A 155 5.91 -13.42 7.24
N ASN A 156 5.39 -13.82 6.08
CA ASN A 156 6.18 -14.43 5.01
C ASN A 156 6.79 -13.39 4.06
N THR A 157 6.40 -12.12 4.18
CA THR A 157 6.93 -11.00 3.40
C THR A 157 8.21 -10.51 4.03
N TYR A 158 9.31 -10.56 3.26
CA TYR A 158 10.63 -10.13 3.74
C TYR A 158 11.20 -8.94 2.96
N LYS A 159 10.64 -8.62 1.78
CA LYS A 159 11.09 -7.46 0.99
C LYS A 159 9.97 -6.93 0.10
N ILE A 160 9.92 -5.61 -0.06
CA ILE A 160 9.09 -4.92 -1.05
C ILE A 160 9.97 -3.88 -1.73
N GLU A 161 10.13 -3.93 -3.05
CA GLU A 161 11.02 -3.02 -3.77
C GLU A 161 10.41 -2.54 -5.08
N GLY A 162 10.51 -1.24 -5.34
CA GLY A 162 10.02 -0.60 -6.56
C GLY A 162 9.39 0.75 -6.26
N ASN A 163 8.30 1.06 -6.93
CA ASN A 163 7.44 2.22 -6.69
C ASN A 163 5.97 1.81 -6.92
N LEU A 164 5.00 2.71 -6.69
CA LEU A 164 3.59 2.32 -6.75
C LEU A 164 3.13 1.87 -8.17
N LYS A 165 3.80 2.33 -9.23
CA LYS A 165 3.52 1.88 -10.61
C LYS A 165 4.04 0.46 -10.86
N SER A 166 5.16 0.09 -10.26
CA SER A 166 5.73 -1.24 -10.43
C SER A 166 6.61 -1.61 -9.25
N PHE A 167 6.22 -2.64 -8.52
CA PHE A 167 7.00 -3.16 -7.41
C PHE A 167 6.90 -4.68 -7.31
N THR A 168 7.89 -5.25 -6.63
CA THR A 168 7.94 -6.68 -6.35
C THR A 168 7.75 -6.92 -4.87
N LEU A 169 6.78 -7.76 -4.53
CA LEU A 169 6.57 -8.30 -3.20
C LEU A 169 7.26 -9.66 -3.10
N TYR A 170 8.26 -9.77 -2.23
CA TYR A 170 9.01 -11.01 -2.03
C TYR A 170 8.50 -11.74 -0.80
N MET A 171 8.05 -12.98 -1.01
CA MET A 171 7.56 -13.90 0.02
C MET A 171 8.39 -15.19 -0.01
N GLY A 172 8.56 -15.88 1.12
CA GLY A 172 9.52 -17.01 1.34
C GLY A 172 9.54 -18.23 0.39
N GLY A 173 8.90 -18.16 -0.78
CA GLY A 173 9.05 -19.08 -1.91
C GLY A 173 8.64 -18.48 -3.27
N MET A 174 8.06 -17.28 -3.29
CA MET A 174 7.50 -16.65 -4.49
C MET A 174 7.65 -15.13 -4.44
N ALA A 175 7.73 -14.50 -5.60
CA ALA A 175 7.60 -13.07 -5.76
C ALA A 175 6.32 -12.77 -6.53
N LEU A 176 5.61 -11.73 -6.09
CA LEU A 176 4.55 -11.11 -6.88
C LEU A 176 5.13 -9.85 -7.52
N LEU A 177 5.14 -9.80 -8.84
CA LEU A 177 5.39 -8.58 -9.57
C LEU A 177 4.05 -7.87 -9.77
N LEU A 178 3.92 -6.69 -9.17
CA LEU A 178 2.72 -5.86 -9.21
C LEU A 178 2.99 -4.67 -10.13
N SER A 179 2.22 -4.56 -11.21
CA SER A 179 2.28 -3.49 -12.19
C SER A 179 0.92 -3.36 -12.90
N ASP A 180 0.85 -2.78 -14.10
CA ASP A 180 -0.38 -2.88 -14.91
C ASP A 180 -0.79 -4.34 -15.20
N LYS A 181 0.15 -5.28 -15.06
CA LYS A 181 -0.08 -6.72 -15.04
C LYS A 181 0.49 -7.33 -13.78
N ILE A 182 -0.26 -8.27 -13.18
CA ILE A 182 0.19 -9.02 -12.01
C ILE A 182 0.81 -10.33 -12.48
N SER A 183 2.02 -10.64 -12.02
CA SER A 183 2.72 -11.89 -12.33
C SER A 183 3.22 -12.56 -11.07
N ILE A 184 3.20 -13.90 -11.06
CA ILE A 184 3.70 -14.73 -9.96
C ILE A 184 4.97 -15.44 -10.45
N ILE A 185 6.09 -15.23 -9.75
CA ILE A 185 7.39 -15.77 -10.12
C ILE A 185 7.91 -16.62 -8.95
N PRO A 186 8.30 -17.89 -9.15
CA PRO A 186 9.00 -18.65 -8.13
C PRO A 186 10.34 -17.99 -7.79
N THR A 187 10.65 -17.84 -6.50
CA THR A 187 11.88 -17.11 -6.07
C THR A 187 13.17 -17.75 -6.57
N LYS A 188 13.17 -19.06 -6.82
CA LYS A 188 14.28 -19.80 -7.43
C LYS A 188 14.65 -19.28 -8.84
N ASP A 189 13.68 -18.72 -9.56
CA ASP A 189 13.83 -18.26 -10.95
C ASP A 189 14.20 -16.75 -11.03
N LEU A 190 14.28 -16.05 -9.88
CA LEU A 190 14.69 -14.64 -9.82
C LEU A 190 16.21 -14.46 -9.94
N LYS A 191 17.01 -15.51 -9.68
CA LYS A 191 18.48 -15.45 -9.78
C LYS A 191 19.00 -15.39 -11.22
N THR A 192 18.15 -15.62 -12.21
CA THR A 192 18.50 -15.62 -13.65
C THR A 192 18.06 -14.37 -14.38
N ALA A 193 17.49 -13.37 -13.69
CA ALA A 193 16.84 -12.21 -14.32
C ALA A 193 17.49 -10.84 -14.01
N ASN A 194 18.66 -10.82 -13.35
CA ASN A 194 19.44 -9.59 -13.10
C ASN A 194 20.79 -9.65 -13.81
#